data_AF-A0A5K1DKN6-F1
#
_entry.id   AF-A0A5K1DKN6-F1
#
_cell.length_a   1.000
_cell.length_b   1.000
_cell.length_c   1.000
_cell.angle_alpha   90.00
_cell.angle_beta   90.00
_cell.angle_gamma   90.00
#
_symmetry.space_group_name_H-M   'P 1'
#
loop_
_entity.id
_entity.type
_entity.pdbx_description
1 polymer ?
#
loop_
_entity_poly.entity_id
_entity_poly.type
_entity_poly.pdbx_seq_one_letter_code
_entity_poly.pdbx_strand_id
1 'polypeptide(L)' 'VEQLHKIFKLCGSPSEEYWKKSKLPHATIFKPQQPYKRCIAETFKDFPPSSLPLIEMLLAIDPAERGTATIALNSE' A
#
# COMPACT_ATOMS: atom_id res chain seq x y z
N VAL A 1 -0.57 13.99 9.56
CA VAL A 1 -1.37 13.81 8.32
C VAL A 1 -0.49 13.68 7.08
N GLU A 2 0.56 14.49 6.93
CA GLU A 2 1.43 14.51 5.73
C GLU A 2 1.99 13.14 5.32
N GLN A 3 2.42 12.32 6.28
CA GLN A 3 3.00 11.01 5.99
C GLN A 3 1.99 10.04 5.35
N LEU A 4 0.75 10.00 5.85
CA LEU A 4 -0.29 9.14 5.27
C LEU A 4 -0.61 9.55 3.83
N HIS A 5 -0.60 10.86 3.53
CA HIS A 5 -0.79 11.33 2.16
C HIS A 5 0.36 10.90 1.24
N LYS A 6 1.61 10.92 1.72
CA LYS A 6 2.77 10.42 0.96
C LYS A 6 2.63 8.91 0.70
N ILE A 7 2.23 8.14 1.71
CA ILE A 7 1.99 6.70 1.57
C ILE A 7 0.89 6.42 0.54
N PHE A 8 -0.28 7.06 0.64
CA PHE A 8 -1.38 6.81 -0.30
C PHE A 8 -1.08 7.28 -1.73
N LYS A 9 -0.31 8.34 -1.92
CA LYS A 9 0.15 8.76 -3.25
C LYS A 9 1.00 7.69 -3.95
N LEU A 10 1.73 6.87 -3.20
CA LEU A 10 2.54 5.78 -3.76
C LEU A 10 1.74 4.47 -3.85
N CYS A 11 1.19 4.02 -2.72
CA CYS A 11 0.58 2.70 -2.58
C CYS A 11 -0.88 2.63 -3.04
N GLY A 12 -1.51 3.78 -3.29
CA GLY A 12 -2.94 3.93 -3.54
C GLY A 12 -3.74 4.16 -2.24
N SER A 13 -4.97 4.66 -2.39
CA SER A 13 -5.89 4.79 -1.26
C SER A 13 -6.41 3.42 -0.79
N PRO A 14 -6.62 3.22 0.54
CA PRO A 14 -7.27 2.02 1.04
C PRO A 14 -8.71 1.88 0.52
N SER A 15 -9.19 0.64 0.41
CA SER A 15 -10.57 0.34 0.02
C SER A 15 -11.58 0.81 1.08
N GLU A 16 -12.84 1.00 0.70
CA GLU A 16 -13.92 1.31 1.64
C GLU A 16 -14.07 0.24 2.72
N GLU A 17 -13.85 -1.02 2.36
CA GLU A 17 -13.91 -2.15 3.30
C GLU A 17 -12.80 -2.06 4.35
N TYR A 18 -11.58 -1.70 3.93
CA TYR A 18 -10.47 -1.45 4.85
C TYR A 18 -10.87 -0.37 5.86
N TRP A 19 -11.42 0.76 5.42
CA TRP A 19 -11.83 1.84 6.31
C TRP A 19 -12.89 1.41 7.33
N LYS A 20 -13.89 0.61 6.90
CA LYS A 20 -14.94 0.07 7.78
C LYS A 20 -14.38 -0.89 8.83
N LYS A 21 -13.41 -1.74 8.45
CA LYS A 21 -12.77 -2.70 9.35
C LYS A 21 -11.71 -2.06 10.25
N SER A 22 -11.07 -1.00 9.77
CA SER A 22 -9.98 -0.33 10.47
C SER A 22 -10.49 0.33 11.73
N LYS A 23 -9.93 -0.04 12.89
CA LYS A 23 -10.19 0.62 14.18
C LYS A 23 -9.34 1.89 14.34
N LEU A 24 -9.07 2.59 13.24
CA LEU A 24 -8.18 3.75 13.26
C LEU A 24 -8.88 4.91 13.98
N PRO A 25 -8.28 5.44 15.07
CA PRO A 25 -8.81 6.65 15.69
C PRO A 25 -8.81 7.77 14.65
N HIS A 26 -9.92 8.48 14.54
CA HIS A 26 -10.10 9.58 13.58
C HIS A 26 -9.97 9.19 12.09
N ALA A 27 -10.39 7.99 11.70
CA ALA A 27 -10.35 7.51 10.31
C ALA A 27 -10.91 8.52 9.28
N THR A 28 -11.96 9.28 9.63
CA THR A 28 -12.55 10.31 8.77
C THR A 28 -11.62 11.48 8.46
N ILE A 29 -10.67 11.81 9.35
CA ILE A 29 -9.66 12.86 9.13
C ILE A 29 -8.56 12.38 8.17
N PHE A 30 -8.29 11.07 8.18
CA PHE A 30 -7.21 10.48 7.38
C PHE A 30 -7.68 9.99 6.01
N LYS A 31 -8.98 9.72 5.84
CA LYS A 31 -9.56 9.31 4.58
C LYS A 31 -9.47 10.46 3.57
N PRO A 32 -8.74 10.30 2.46
CA PRO A 32 -8.61 11.36 1.47
C PRO A 32 -9.95 11.58 0.76
N GLN A 33 -10.25 12.85 0.41
CA GLN A 33 -11.49 13.17 -0.31
C GLN A 33 -11.55 12.53 -1.70
N GLN A 34 -10.42 12.43 -2.38
CA GLN A 34 -10.28 11.72 -3.64
C GLN A 34 -9.33 10.54 -3.45
N PRO A 35 -9.70 9.33 -3.93
CA PRO A 35 -8.82 8.19 -3.84
C PRO A 35 -7.58 8.37 -4.72
N TYR A 36 -6.41 8.06 -4.18
CA TYR A 36 -5.17 8.04 -4.92
C TYR A 36 -5.06 6.74 -5.72
N LYS A 37 -4.60 6.85 -6.97
CA LYS A 37 -4.17 5.69 -7.76
C LYS A 37 -2.86 5.16 -7.18
N ARG A 38 -2.70 3.84 -7.19
CA ARG A 38 -1.41 3.19 -6.93
C ARG A 38 -0.43 3.48 -8.07
N CYS A 39 0.81 3.80 -7.71
CA CYS A 39 1.86 4.24 -8.64
C CYS A 39 3.18 3.48 -8.43
N ILE A 40 3.16 2.28 -7.84
CA ILE A 40 4.38 1.52 -7.50
C ILE A 40 5.16 1.15 -8.76
N ALA A 41 4.50 0.56 -9.76
CA ALA A 41 5.14 0.16 -11.00
C ALA A 41 5.77 1.36 -11.73
N GLU A 42 5.09 2.50 -11.75
CA GLU A 42 5.59 3.74 -12.36
C GLU A 42 6.76 4.34 -11.56
N THR A 43 6.72 4.26 -10.22
CA THR A 43 7.76 4.82 -9.33
C THR A 43 9.04 3.99 -9.35
N PHE A 44 8.92 2.67 -9.39
CA PHE A 44 10.04 1.73 -9.35
C PHE A 44 10.33 1.08 -10.72
N LYS A 45 9.93 1.73 -11.82
CA LYS A 45 10.11 1.24 -13.20
C LYS A 45 11.56 0.93 -13.58
N ASP A 46 12.52 1.56 -12.89
CA ASP A 46 13.95 1.41 -13.16
C ASP A 46 14.57 0.24 -12.36
N PHE A 47 13.78 -0.44 -11.52
CA PHE A 47 14.21 -1.64 -10.81
C PHE A 47 14.07 -2.88 -11.70
N PRO A 48 14.78 -3.99 -11.38
CA PRO A 48 14.59 -5.25 -12.07
C PRO A 48 13.10 -5.65 -12.07
N PRO A 49 12.50 -6.06 -13.20
CA PRO A 49 11.09 -6.44 -13.26
C PRO A 49 10.71 -7.54 -12.26
N SER A 50 11.65 -8.43 -11.92
CA SER A 50 11.47 -9.49 -10.92
C SER A 50 11.27 -8.96 -9.49
N SER A 51 11.72 -7.74 -9.18
CA SER A 51 11.57 -7.15 -7.84
C SER A 51 10.20 -6.50 -7.62
N LEU A 52 9.49 -6.13 -8.69
CA LEU A 52 8.22 -5.39 -8.60
C LEU A 52 7.13 -6.17 -7.83
N PRO A 53 6.90 -7.47 -8.07
CA PRO A 53 5.89 -8.23 -7.32
C PRO A 53 6.16 -8.25 -5.81
N LEU A 54 7.43 -8.39 -5.40
CA LEU A 54 7.82 -8.37 -3.99
C LEU A 54 7.58 -6.98 -3.37
N ILE A 55 7.96 -5.90 -4.06
CA ILE A 55 7.72 -4.52 -3.60
C ILE A 55 6.22 -4.25 -3.47
N GLU A 56 5.42 -4.70 -4.43
CA GLU A 56 3.98 -4.53 -4.39
C GLU A 56 3.34 -5.23 -3.19
N MET A 57 3.77 -6.46 -2.90
CA MET A 57 3.35 -7.22 -1.73
C MET A 57 3.74 -6.50 -0.44
N LEU A 58 5.02 -6.19 -0.25
CA LEU A 58 5.54 -5.58 0.99
C LEU A 58 4.93 -4.20 1.28
N LEU A 59 4.55 -3.45 0.24
CA LEU A 59 3.93 -2.12 0.36
C LEU A 59 2.39 -2.15 0.25
N ALA A 60 1.77 -3.32 0.43
CA ALA A 60 0.31 -3.41 0.53
C ALA A 60 -0.21 -2.61 1.74
N ILE A 61 -1.28 -1.84 1.50
CA ILE A 61 -1.95 -1.03 2.53
C ILE A 61 -2.66 -1.92 3.56
N ASP A 62 -3.36 -2.93 3.06
CA ASP A 62 -3.99 -3.93 3.92
C ASP A 62 -2.91 -4.88 4.48
N PRO A 63 -2.77 -4.98 5.81
CA PRO A 63 -1.84 -5.91 6.43
C PRO A 63 -2.08 -7.37 6.03
N ALA A 64 -3.32 -7.76 5.73
CA ALA A 64 -3.64 -9.13 5.31
C ALA A 64 -3.02 -9.46 3.94
N GLU A 65 -2.87 -8.46 3.07
CA GLU A 65 -2.33 -8.60 1.72
C GLU A 65 -0.79 -8.47 1.69
N ARG A 66 -0.16 -8.04 2.80
CA ARG A 66 1.29 -7.76 2.84
C ARG A 66 2.17 -9.01 2.86
N GLY A 67 1.57 -10.18 3.07
CA GLY A 67 2.28 -11.45 3.18
C GLY A 67 3.15 -11.53 4.45
N THR A 68 3.97 -12.58 4.52
CA THR A 68 4.85 -12.85 5.66
C THR A 68 6.31 -12.83 5.22
N ALA A 69 7.23 -12.76 6.19
CA ALA A 69 8.67 -12.86 5.91
C ALA A 69 9.02 -14.17 5.16
N THR A 70 8.33 -15.28 5.47
CA THR A 70 8.51 -16.55 4.76
C THR A 70 8.10 -16.46 3.29
N ILE A 71 6.99 -15.79 2.98
CA ILE A 71 6.56 -15.60 1.58
C ILE A 71 7.59 -14.74 0.84
N ALA A 72 8.08 -13.67 1.47
CA ALA A 72 9.08 -12.79 0.88
C ALA A 72 10.39 -13.54 0.54
N LEU A 73 10.91 -14.35 1.46
CA LEU A 73 12.13 -15.14 1.24
C LEU A 73 11.98 -16.16 0.10
N ASN A 74 10.76 -16.64 -0.17
CA ASN A 74 10.49 -17.59 -1.26
C ASN A 74 10.20 -16.90 -2.61
N SER A 75 10.25 -15.57 -2.67
CA SER A 75 10.02 -14.80 -3.90
C SER A 75 11.30 -14.40 -4.63
N GLU A 76 12.46 -14.74 -4.07
CA GLU A 76 13.79 -14.58 -4.68
C GLU A 76 14.09 -15.62 -5.76
#